data_AF-A0A7C3SAU2-F1
#
_entry.id   AF-A0A7C3SAU2-F1
#
_cell.length_a   1.000
_cell.length_b   1.000
_cell.length_c   1.000
_cell.angle_alpha   90.00
_cell.angle_beta   90.00
_cell.angle_gamma   90.00
#
_symmetry.space_group_name_H-M   'P 1'
#
loop_
_entity.id
_entity.type
_entity.pdbx_description
1 polymer ?
#
loop_
_entity_poly.entity_id
_entity_poly.type
_entity_poly.pdbx_seq_one_letter_code
_entity_poly.pdbx_strand_id
1 'polypeptide(L)'
;MGIDLSASERRDSGVCLMDNLRVRTFRAKRDEEIIALVRKFRPKLVAIDAPLSLPLSNEGLRQCDRELLKRGVRVFPVNFRAMKQLTERGIRLKALLEAEGFKVIEVFPGGAQDVLGLPRKRNNLAGLREGLRQLGLRGVKPDATHDEIDAVTAAYVGWLYLNGLVELISDGQGGGIVMPLPYPPKFVSGVSLYRKGFYWHAHEAWEEVWREADEPYRSFLKGLIQTAAALIQCDRGKWKGALNLIGRVQRYLSRCPPKLWGVDVVNLLAQVRTFHKEVSKLAEGRKTQFNWRVKPRITLEGATVPFKERLRRSKTDLPERQKGVMLANHV
;
A
#
# COMPACT_ATOMS: atom_id res chain seq x y z
N MET A 1 9.77 -6.12 -7.94
CA MET A 1 10.77 -7.07 -7.40
C MET A 1 11.37 -6.42 -6.17
N GLY A 2 11.38 -7.12 -5.04
CA GLY A 2 12.04 -6.67 -3.81
C GLY A 2 13.40 -7.35 -3.65
N ILE A 3 14.38 -6.64 -3.11
CA ILE A 3 15.74 -7.14 -2.91
C ILE A 3 16.18 -6.78 -1.48
N ASP A 4 16.45 -7.78 -0.65
CA ASP A 4 17.21 -7.62 0.60
C ASP A 4 18.70 -7.76 0.26
N LEU A 5 19.38 -6.63 0.08
CA LEU A 5 20.73 -6.60 -0.47
C LEU A 5 21.77 -6.84 0.63
N SER A 6 22.67 -7.81 0.43
CA SER A 6 23.80 -7.98 1.34
C SER A 6 24.92 -6.99 1.01
N ALA A 7 25.63 -6.50 2.03
CA ALA A 7 26.81 -5.64 1.83
C ALA A 7 27.96 -6.34 1.06
N SER A 8 27.99 -7.68 1.04
CA SER A 8 29.07 -8.47 0.42
C SER A 8 28.50 -9.43 -0.62
N GLU A 9 29.13 -9.49 -1.78
CA GLU A 9 28.83 -10.45 -2.85
C GLU A 9 29.21 -11.90 -2.51
N ARG A 10 29.82 -12.14 -1.35
CA ARG A 10 30.08 -13.50 -0.84
C ARG A 10 28.88 -14.08 -0.07
N ARG A 11 27.97 -13.21 0.36
CA ARG A 11 26.76 -13.56 1.13
C ARG A 11 25.55 -13.48 0.22
N ASP A 12 24.54 -14.28 0.54
CA ASP A 12 23.28 -14.23 -0.18
C ASP A 12 22.53 -12.93 0.08
N SER A 13 21.92 -12.41 -0.97
CA SER A 13 20.87 -11.42 -0.94
C SER A 13 19.54 -12.12 -1.21
N GLY A 14 18.49 -11.71 -0.52
CA GLY A 14 17.14 -12.18 -0.79
C GLY A 14 16.57 -11.45 -2.00
N VAL A 15 15.93 -12.17 -2.92
CA VAL A 15 15.21 -11.56 -4.05
C VAL A 15 13.79 -12.09 -4.08
N CYS A 16 12.81 -11.20 -4.16
CA CYS A 16 11.41 -11.56 -4.26
C CYS A 16 10.79 -11.00 -5.55
N LEU A 17 10.34 -11.90 -6.42
CA LEU A 17 9.42 -11.56 -7.49
C LEU A 17 8.01 -11.58 -6.94
N MET A 18 7.23 -10.55 -7.26
CA MET A 18 5.85 -10.46 -6.81
C MET A 18 4.98 -9.95 -7.95
N ASP A 19 3.91 -10.69 -8.20
CA ASP A 19 2.84 -10.34 -9.13
C ASP A 19 1.51 -10.33 -8.37
N ASN A 20 0.86 -9.18 -8.34
CA ASN A 20 -0.20 -8.87 -7.38
C ASN A 20 0.23 -9.19 -5.94
N LEU A 21 -0.41 -10.16 -5.30
CA LEU A 21 -0.07 -10.62 -3.94
C LEU A 21 0.55 -12.03 -3.94
N ARG A 22 0.92 -12.57 -5.10
CA ARG A 22 1.68 -13.82 -5.20
C ARG A 22 3.17 -13.52 -5.23
N VAL A 23 3.93 -14.17 -4.36
CA VAL A 23 5.38 -14.01 -4.24
C VAL A 23 6.14 -15.28 -4.61
N ARG A 24 7.35 -15.09 -5.12
CA ARG A 24 8.35 -16.15 -5.33
C ARG A 24 9.72 -15.61 -4.94
N THR A 25 10.41 -16.33 -4.06
CA THR A 25 11.72 -15.91 -3.55
C THR A 25 12.87 -16.71 -4.16
N PHE A 26 14.00 -16.03 -4.31
CA PHE A 26 15.26 -16.51 -4.84
C PHE A 26 16.40 -16.00 -3.95
N ARG A 27 17.58 -16.61 -4.10
CA ARG A 27 18.83 -16.11 -3.53
C ARG A 27 19.77 -15.75 -4.67
N ALA A 28 20.46 -14.64 -4.51
CA ALA A 28 21.49 -14.19 -5.45
C ALA A 28 22.62 -13.56 -4.63
N LYS A 29 23.87 -13.82 -5.01
CA LYS A 29 25.04 -13.32 -4.28
C LYS A 29 25.63 -12.10 -4.98
N ARG A 30 25.94 -12.25 -6.26
CA ARG A 30 26.64 -11.24 -7.06
C ARG A 30 25.68 -10.27 -7.75
N ASP A 31 26.18 -9.09 -8.10
CA ASP A 31 25.37 -8.07 -8.80
C ASP A 31 24.90 -8.59 -10.17
N GLU A 32 25.73 -9.35 -10.88
CA GLU A 32 25.37 -9.90 -12.20
C GLU A 32 24.20 -10.89 -12.09
N GLU A 33 24.12 -11.66 -11.00
CA GLU A 33 23.02 -12.60 -10.75
C GLU A 33 21.71 -11.86 -10.48
N ILE A 34 21.77 -10.79 -9.67
CA ILE A 34 20.63 -9.92 -9.39
C ILE A 34 20.15 -9.25 -10.68
N ILE A 35 21.07 -8.66 -11.45
CA ILE A 35 20.76 -8.00 -12.73
C ILE A 35 20.18 -9.01 -13.73
N ALA A 36 20.72 -10.23 -13.81
CA ALA A 36 20.17 -11.28 -14.66
C ALA A 36 18.73 -11.65 -14.28
N LEU A 37 18.40 -11.71 -12.99
CA LEU A 37 17.02 -11.92 -12.52
C LEU A 37 16.11 -10.74 -12.93
N VAL A 38 16.57 -9.50 -12.74
CA VAL A 38 15.81 -8.30 -13.15
C VAL A 38 15.56 -8.30 -14.66
N ARG A 39 16.59 -8.56 -15.48
CA ARG A 39 16.46 -8.66 -16.95
C ARG A 39 15.53 -9.79 -17.38
N LYS A 40 15.62 -10.95 -16.73
CA LYS A 40 14.79 -12.13 -17.03
C LYS A 40 13.30 -11.85 -16.77
N PHE A 41 12.98 -11.23 -15.63
CA PHE A 41 11.60 -11.04 -15.20
C PHE A 41 11.00 -9.69 -15.58
N ARG A 42 11.83 -8.73 -16.03
CA ARG A 42 11.45 -7.37 -16.44
C ARG A 42 10.40 -6.71 -15.52
N PRO A 43 10.67 -6.58 -14.21
CA PRO A 43 9.69 -6.06 -13.27
C PRO A 43 9.38 -4.58 -13.56
N LYS A 44 8.13 -4.16 -13.29
CA LYS A 44 7.72 -2.74 -13.37
C LYS A 44 8.50 -1.82 -12.41
N LEU A 45 9.01 -2.38 -11.32
CA LEU A 45 9.69 -1.66 -10.24
C LEU A 45 10.66 -2.61 -9.51
N VAL A 46 11.83 -2.09 -9.15
CA VAL A 46 12.81 -2.75 -8.27
C VAL A 46 12.91 -1.97 -6.96
N ALA A 47 12.64 -2.63 -5.84
CA ALA A 47 12.72 -2.07 -4.50
C ALA A 47 13.90 -2.70 -3.77
N ILE A 48 14.89 -1.88 -3.39
CA ILE A 48 16.15 -2.33 -2.81
C ILE A 48 16.22 -1.92 -1.34
N ASP A 49 16.48 -2.89 -0.46
CA ASP A 49 16.84 -2.67 0.94
C ASP A 49 18.33 -2.29 1.03
N ALA A 50 18.61 -1.02 0.75
CA ALA A 50 19.91 -0.40 0.95
C ALA A 50 19.73 1.13 0.85
N PRO A 51 20.51 1.92 1.61
CA PRO A 51 20.67 3.34 1.28
C PRO A 51 21.11 3.51 -0.17
N LEU A 52 20.38 4.34 -0.93
CA LEU A 52 20.65 4.63 -2.35
C LEU A 52 21.20 6.05 -2.57
N SER A 53 21.66 6.67 -1.49
CA SER A 53 22.33 7.97 -1.47
C SER A 53 23.29 8.06 -0.28
N LEU A 54 24.30 8.93 -0.39
CA LEU A 54 25.21 9.23 0.72
C LEU A 54 24.67 10.43 1.54
N PRO A 55 24.99 10.52 2.83
CA PRO A 55 24.70 11.71 3.62
C PRO A 55 25.53 12.90 3.14
N LEU A 56 24.92 14.09 3.14
CA LEU A 56 25.62 15.35 2.83
C LEU A 56 26.56 15.80 3.97
N SER A 57 26.35 15.29 5.18
CA SER A 57 27.15 15.62 6.36
C SER A 57 28.01 14.44 6.82
N ASN A 58 29.07 14.75 7.56
CA ASN A 58 29.98 13.75 8.14
C ASN A 58 29.36 12.98 9.32
N GLU A 59 28.15 13.34 9.75
CA GLU A 59 27.43 12.66 10.84
C GLU A 59 26.93 11.27 10.46
N GLY A 60 26.95 10.92 9.17
CA GLY A 60 26.60 9.58 8.70
C GLY A 60 25.09 9.32 8.59
N LEU A 61 24.23 10.31 8.85
CA LEU A 61 22.78 10.19 8.72
C LEU A 61 22.25 11.14 7.64
N ARG A 62 21.40 10.64 6.77
CA ARG A 62 20.65 11.44 5.79
C ARG A 62 19.43 12.09 6.44
N GLN A 63 18.80 13.02 5.74
CA GLN A 63 17.57 13.65 6.21
C GLN A 63 16.46 12.62 6.46
N CYS A 64 16.31 11.63 5.58
CA CYS A 64 15.33 10.55 5.72
C CYS A 64 15.62 9.65 6.94
N ASP A 65 16.89 9.37 7.22
CA ASP A 65 17.30 8.57 8.38
C ASP A 65 16.95 9.31 9.69
N ARG A 66 17.20 10.62 9.76
CA ARG A 66 16.84 11.46 10.91
C ARG A 66 15.33 11.52 11.12
N GLU A 67 14.56 11.60 10.04
CA GLU A 67 13.10 11.61 10.09
C GLU A 67 12.54 10.26 10.60
N LEU A 68 13.11 9.14 10.16
CA LEU A 68 12.76 7.82 10.70
C LEU A 68 13.06 7.70 12.19
N LEU A 69 14.21 8.21 12.67
CA LEU A 69 14.54 8.22 14.10
C LEU A 69 13.52 9.02 14.92
N LYS A 70 13.08 10.19 14.42
CA LYS A 70 12.02 10.98 15.07
C LYS A 70 10.70 10.22 15.19
N ARG A 71 10.42 9.32 14.24
CA ARG A 71 9.23 8.45 14.23
C ARG A 71 9.43 7.16 15.05
N GLY A 72 10.53 7.03 15.79
CA GLY A 72 10.83 5.86 16.61
C GLY A 72 11.37 4.65 15.83
N VAL A 73 11.62 4.80 14.53
CA VAL A 73 12.16 3.73 13.69
C VAL A 73 13.69 3.76 13.76
N ARG A 74 14.28 2.70 14.31
CA ARG A 74 15.75 2.58 14.44
C ARG A 74 16.40 2.33 13.08
N VAL A 75 17.40 3.15 12.76
CA VAL A 75 18.25 3.06 11.56
C VAL A 75 19.73 3.02 11.96
N PHE A 76 20.60 2.51 11.08
CA PHE A 76 22.04 2.51 11.28
C PHE A 76 22.69 3.64 10.48
N PRO A 77 23.68 4.36 11.05
CA PRO A 77 24.44 5.36 10.31
C PRO A 77 25.14 4.78 9.06
N VAL A 78 25.08 5.50 7.95
CA VAL A 78 25.70 5.15 6.67
C VAL A 78 27.22 5.07 6.76
N ASN A 79 27.84 5.86 7.65
CA ASN A 79 29.29 5.83 7.87
C ASN A 79 29.79 4.56 8.59
N PHE A 80 28.90 3.74 9.16
CA PHE A 80 29.29 2.44 9.72
C PHE A 80 29.81 1.53 8.60
N ARG A 81 30.97 0.87 8.80
CA ARG A 81 31.70 0.14 7.73
C ARG A 81 30.81 -0.77 6.87
N ALA A 82 29.97 -1.59 7.50
CA ALA A 82 29.10 -2.52 6.76
C ALA A 82 27.98 -1.78 6.01
N MET A 83 27.47 -0.68 6.56
CA MET A 83 26.43 0.14 5.93
C MET A 83 27.00 0.94 4.77
N LYS A 84 28.23 1.46 4.90
CA LYS A 84 28.95 2.13 3.80
C LYS A 84 29.11 1.20 2.61
N GLN A 85 29.58 -0.04 2.84
CA GLN A 85 29.71 -1.05 1.79
C GLN A 85 28.35 -1.39 1.13
N LEU A 86 27.30 -1.56 1.95
CA LEU A 86 25.95 -1.80 1.44
C LEU A 86 25.44 -0.63 0.59
N THR A 87 25.70 0.61 1.04
CA THR A 87 25.28 1.84 0.37
C THR A 87 25.99 2.02 -0.97
N GLU A 88 27.32 1.84 -1.00
CA GLU A 88 28.11 1.88 -2.24
C GLU A 88 27.62 0.84 -3.25
N ARG A 89 27.34 -0.38 -2.78
CA ARG A 89 26.78 -1.46 -3.61
C ARG A 89 25.37 -1.11 -4.11
N GLY A 90 24.50 -0.60 -3.24
CA GLY A 90 23.13 -0.19 -3.58
C GLY A 90 23.10 0.91 -4.62
N ILE A 91 23.93 1.96 -4.46
CA ILE A 91 24.07 3.07 -5.43
C ILE A 91 24.53 2.54 -6.79
N ARG A 92 25.56 1.68 -6.81
CA ARG A 92 26.05 1.06 -8.06
C ARG A 92 24.97 0.23 -8.74
N LEU A 93 24.29 -0.65 -8.00
CA LEU A 93 23.25 -1.51 -8.55
C LEU A 93 22.07 -0.70 -9.08
N LYS A 94 21.66 0.36 -8.36
CA LYS A 94 20.64 1.32 -8.82
C LYS A 94 21.05 1.93 -10.17
N ALA A 95 22.26 2.48 -10.26
CA ALA A 95 22.73 3.14 -11.48
C ALA A 95 22.73 2.19 -12.69
N LEU A 96 23.19 0.94 -12.51
CA LEU A 96 23.19 -0.08 -13.56
C LEU A 96 21.77 -0.41 -14.03
N LEU A 97 20.83 -0.60 -13.10
CA LEU A 97 19.44 -0.91 -13.41
C LEU A 97 18.70 0.27 -14.05
N GLU A 98 18.92 1.49 -13.58
CA GLU A 98 18.32 2.70 -14.15
C GLU A 98 18.85 2.99 -15.57
N ALA A 99 20.13 2.71 -15.84
CA ALA A 99 20.70 2.79 -17.19
C ALA A 99 20.02 1.82 -18.18
N GLU A 100 19.47 0.71 -17.69
CA GLU A 100 18.65 -0.23 -18.48
C GLU A 100 17.16 0.13 -18.53
N GLY A 101 16.77 1.27 -17.97
CA GLY A 101 15.40 1.78 -17.98
C GLY A 101 14.49 1.22 -16.88
N PHE A 102 15.05 0.50 -15.89
CA PHE A 102 14.27 0.05 -14.74
C PHE A 102 14.07 1.19 -13.74
N LYS A 103 12.86 1.26 -13.17
CA LYS A 103 12.60 2.15 -12.03
C LYS A 103 13.08 1.48 -10.74
N VAL A 104 13.90 2.19 -9.97
CA VAL A 104 14.45 1.71 -8.69
C VAL A 104 13.99 2.62 -7.55
N ILE A 105 13.64 2.02 -6.41
CA ILE A 105 13.34 2.75 -5.16
C ILE A 105 14.11 2.15 -3.99
N GLU A 106 14.43 2.99 -3.02
CA GLU A 106 14.94 2.58 -1.71
C GLU A 106 13.77 2.20 -0.81
N VAL A 107 13.90 1.07 -0.11
CA VAL A 107 12.95 0.63 0.91
C VAL A 107 13.70 0.20 2.15
N PHE A 108 13.01 0.12 3.29
CA PHE A 108 13.57 -0.37 4.53
C PHE A 108 12.60 -1.38 5.19
N PRO A 109 12.75 -2.69 4.94
CA PRO A 109 11.87 -3.76 5.44
C PRO A 109 11.63 -3.71 6.94
N GLY A 110 12.68 -3.53 7.74
CA GLY A 110 12.56 -3.47 9.20
C GLY A 110 11.67 -2.31 9.67
N GLY A 111 11.84 -1.11 9.09
CA GLY A 111 10.97 0.02 9.38
C GLY A 111 9.56 -0.16 8.83
N ALA A 112 9.42 -0.74 7.64
CA ALA A 112 8.11 -1.04 7.05
C ALA A 112 7.32 -2.05 7.89
N GLN A 113 8.00 -3.04 8.48
CA GLN A 113 7.40 -4.00 9.42
C GLN A 113 6.83 -3.27 10.64
N ASP A 114 7.58 -2.34 11.23
CA ASP A 114 7.10 -1.54 12.37
C ASP A 114 5.83 -0.76 12.02
N VAL A 115 5.82 -0.07 10.86
CA VAL A 115 4.67 0.72 10.40
C VAL A 115 3.44 -0.17 10.12
N LEU A 116 3.65 -1.38 9.62
CA LEU A 116 2.58 -2.35 9.34
C LEU A 116 2.10 -3.11 10.58
N GLY A 117 2.69 -2.88 11.76
CA GLY A 117 2.39 -3.61 12.98
C GLY A 117 2.85 -5.08 12.94
N LEU A 118 3.84 -5.39 12.12
CA LEU A 118 4.41 -6.74 11.98
C LEU A 118 5.63 -6.89 12.90
N PRO A 119 5.88 -8.07 13.49
CA PRO A 119 7.10 -8.30 14.23
C PRO A 119 8.31 -8.29 13.29
N ARG A 120 9.44 -7.75 13.76
CA ARG A 120 10.69 -7.80 13.00
C ARG A 120 11.20 -9.24 12.88
N LYS A 121 11.90 -9.56 11.77
CA LYS A 121 12.40 -10.92 11.48
C LYS A 121 13.25 -11.54 12.60
N ARG A 122 14.05 -10.73 13.30
CA ARG A 122 14.90 -11.19 14.42
C ARG A 122 14.13 -11.53 15.69
N ASN A 123 12.93 -10.98 15.86
CA ASN A 123 12.13 -11.13 17.07
C ASN A 123 11.15 -12.29 16.94
N ASN A 124 10.42 -12.38 15.84
CA ASN A 124 9.45 -13.44 15.61
C ASN A 124 9.24 -13.68 14.10
N LEU A 125 10.08 -14.54 13.53
CA LEU A 125 10.02 -14.88 12.10
C LEU A 125 8.70 -15.56 11.71
N ALA A 126 8.17 -16.45 12.56
CA ALA A 126 6.91 -17.13 12.29
C ALA A 126 5.73 -16.15 12.28
N GLY A 127 5.68 -15.23 13.24
CA GLY A 127 4.70 -14.14 13.30
C GLY A 127 4.83 -13.18 12.12
N LEU A 128 6.04 -12.88 11.65
CA LEU A 128 6.24 -12.04 10.46
C LEU A 128 5.69 -12.73 9.21
N ARG A 129 5.98 -14.02 9.02
CA ARG A 129 5.42 -14.81 7.91
C ARG A 129 3.90 -14.81 7.96
N GLU A 130 3.31 -15.00 9.13
CA GLU A 130 1.86 -15.04 9.27
C GLU A 130 1.23 -13.67 9.03
N GLY A 131 1.81 -12.61 9.57
CA GLY A 131 1.35 -11.24 9.31
C GLY A 131 1.42 -10.87 7.83
N LEU A 132 2.46 -11.28 7.10
CA LEU A 132 2.52 -11.13 5.64
C LEU A 132 1.40 -11.90 4.94
N ARG A 133 1.03 -13.10 5.40
CA ARG A 133 -0.14 -13.83 4.87
C ARG A 133 -1.46 -13.13 5.17
N GLN A 134 -1.60 -12.54 6.36
CA GLN A 134 -2.78 -11.76 6.75
C GLN A 134 -2.94 -10.48 5.94
N LEU A 135 -1.83 -9.91 5.43
CA LEU A 135 -1.84 -8.86 4.41
C LEU A 135 -2.25 -9.37 3.01
N GLY A 136 -2.49 -10.67 2.86
CA GLY A 136 -2.98 -11.32 1.65
C GLY A 136 -1.88 -11.92 0.77
N LEU A 137 -0.62 -11.91 1.20
CA LEU A 137 0.48 -12.48 0.42
C LEU A 137 0.40 -14.00 0.36
N ARG A 138 0.62 -14.56 -0.83
CA ARG A 138 0.56 -15.99 -1.13
C ARG A 138 1.88 -16.46 -1.74
N GLY A 139 2.30 -17.69 -1.44
CA GLY A 139 3.54 -18.27 -2.00
C GLY A 139 4.81 -17.96 -1.20
N VAL A 140 4.68 -17.38 -0.01
CA VAL A 140 5.80 -17.28 0.96
C VAL A 140 6.19 -18.70 1.36
N LYS A 141 7.41 -19.12 1.03
CA LYS A 141 7.89 -20.47 1.36
C LYS A 141 7.90 -20.68 2.88
N PRO A 142 7.49 -21.85 3.39
CA PRO A 142 7.55 -22.15 4.82
C PRO A 142 8.95 -22.02 5.42
N ASP A 143 9.98 -22.35 4.63
CA ASP A 143 11.40 -22.38 4.97
C ASP A 143 12.17 -21.14 4.49
N ALA A 144 11.48 -20.09 4.00
CA ALA A 144 12.12 -18.87 3.50
C ALA A 144 13.09 -18.27 4.53
N THR A 145 14.33 -17.96 4.12
CA THR A 145 15.34 -17.40 5.02
C THR A 145 14.98 -16.01 5.53
N HIS A 146 15.74 -15.51 6.51
CA HIS A 146 15.64 -14.12 6.98
C HIS A 146 15.75 -13.10 5.85
N ASP A 147 16.62 -13.35 4.88
CA ASP A 147 16.86 -12.42 3.77
C ASP A 147 15.75 -12.55 2.71
N GLU A 148 15.25 -13.76 2.45
CA GLU A 148 14.09 -13.96 1.58
C GLU A 148 12.83 -13.27 2.14
N ILE A 149 12.62 -13.31 3.46
CA ILE A 149 11.45 -12.66 4.09
C ILE A 149 11.53 -11.14 4.03
N ASP A 150 12.68 -10.53 4.27
CA ASP A 150 12.82 -9.07 4.11
C ASP A 150 12.71 -8.67 2.64
N ALA A 151 13.18 -9.49 1.69
CA ALA A 151 12.92 -9.28 0.27
C ALA A 151 11.43 -9.35 -0.07
N VAL A 152 10.64 -10.20 0.60
CA VAL A 152 9.17 -10.21 0.50
C VAL A 152 8.57 -8.91 1.02
N THR A 153 9.00 -8.42 2.18
CA THR A 153 8.55 -7.11 2.69
C THR A 153 8.93 -5.98 1.72
N ALA A 154 10.16 -5.96 1.20
CA ALA A 154 10.61 -4.99 0.19
C ALA A 154 9.73 -5.02 -1.07
N ALA A 155 9.38 -6.23 -1.55
CA ALA A 155 8.49 -6.40 -2.68
C ALA A 155 7.08 -5.86 -2.39
N TYR A 156 6.55 -6.09 -1.18
CA TYR A 156 5.25 -5.57 -0.75
C TYR A 156 5.23 -4.04 -0.66
N VAL A 157 6.29 -3.41 -0.14
CA VAL A 157 6.42 -1.94 -0.17
C VAL A 157 6.46 -1.43 -1.62
N GLY A 158 7.17 -2.13 -2.51
CA GLY A 158 7.14 -1.85 -3.94
C GLY A 158 5.73 -1.99 -4.56
N TRP A 159 4.92 -2.96 -4.11
CA TRP A 159 3.52 -3.07 -4.52
C TRP A 159 2.70 -1.87 -4.08
N LEU A 160 2.83 -1.48 -2.80
CA LEU A 160 2.13 -0.32 -2.25
C LEU A 160 2.52 0.95 -3.02
N TYR A 161 3.79 1.09 -3.39
CA TYR A 161 4.28 2.19 -4.22
C TYR A 161 3.57 2.24 -5.57
N LEU A 162 3.48 1.11 -6.29
CA LEU A 162 2.77 1.04 -7.57
C LEU A 162 1.27 1.37 -7.43
N ASN A 163 0.67 1.17 -6.25
CA ASN A 163 -0.73 1.47 -5.99
C ASN A 163 -0.96 2.86 -5.37
N GLY A 164 0.10 3.64 -5.15
CA GLY A 164 0.03 4.96 -4.49
C GLY A 164 -0.48 4.87 -3.06
N LEU A 165 0.11 3.97 -2.27
CA LEU A 165 -0.23 3.67 -0.87
C LEU A 165 1.00 3.76 0.04
N VAL A 166 1.94 4.62 -0.33
CA VAL A 166 3.21 4.86 0.36
C VAL A 166 3.45 6.35 0.49
N GLU A 167 4.27 6.70 1.46
CA GLU A 167 4.95 7.99 1.54
C GLU A 167 6.42 7.85 1.12
N LEU A 168 6.99 8.93 0.56
CA LEU A 168 8.42 9.07 0.35
C LEU A 168 8.99 9.94 1.46
N ILE A 169 9.86 9.38 2.30
CA ILE A 169 10.63 10.14 3.27
C ILE A 169 11.89 10.64 2.57
N SER A 170 11.85 11.90 2.14
CA SER A 170 12.89 12.53 1.32
C SER A 170 14.25 12.59 2.03
N ASP A 171 15.32 12.34 1.27
CA ASP A 171 16.70 12.53 1.72
C ASP A 171 17.24 13.95 1.47
N GLY A 172 16.42 14.84 0.88
CA GLY A 172 16.80 16.20 0.51
C GLY A 172 17.60 16.31 -0.79
N GLN A 173 17.88 15.19 -1.45
CA GLN A 173 18.77 15.08 -2.62
C GLN A 173 18.04 14.51 -3.86
N GLY A 174 16.71 14.48 -3.85
CA GLY A 174 15.90 13.89 -4.91
C GLY A 174 15.66 12.38 -4.77
N GLY A 175 16.14 11.78 -3.68
CA GLY A 175 15.87 10.40 -3.28
C GLY A 175 15.09 10.32 -1.96
N GLY A 176 15.12 9.16 -1.33
CA GLY A 176 14.47 8.94 -0.04
C GLY A 176 13.99 7.50 0.14
N ILE A 177 13.55 7.20 1.36
CA ILE A 177 13.06 5.87 1.73
C ILE A 177 11.55 5.82 1.47
N VAL A 178 11.12 4.84 0.69
CA VAL A 178 9.70 4.56 0.50
C VAL A 178 9.19 3.73 1.67
N MET A 179 8.16 4.22 2.34
CA MET A 179 7.55 3.59 3.52
C MET A 179 6.04 3.39 3.31
N PRO A 180 5.44 2.32 3.87
CA PRO A 180 3.98 2.21 3.95
C PRO A 180 3.38 3.43 4.62
N LEU A 181 2.16 3.81 4.23
CA LEU A 181 1.41 4.83 4.98
C LEU A 181 1.14 4.35 6.41
N PRO A 182 1.22 5.23 7.42
CA PRO A 182 1.08 4.87 8.84
C PRO A 182 -0.40 4.72 9.27
N TYR A 183 -1.20 4.03 8.46
CA TYR A 183 -2.62 3.79 8.70
C TYR A 183 -2.89 2.28 8.74
N PRO A 184 -4.02 1.83 9.32
CA PRO A 184 -4.32 0.41 9.41
C PRO A 184 -4.25 -0.28 8.04
N PRO A 185 -3.53 -1.42 7.91
CA PRO A 185 -3.30 -2.03 6.60
C PRO A 185 -4.59 -2.39 5.84
N LYS A 186 -5.62 -2.83 6.55
CA LYS A 186 -6.94 -3.13 5.98
C LYS A 186 -7.68 -1.88 5.50
N PHE A 187 -7.52 -0.74 6.18
CA PHE A 187 -8.02 0.55 5.70
C PHE A 187 -7.37 0.95 4.37
N VAL A 188 -6.03 0.93 4.32
CA VAL A 188 -5.23 1.26 3.13
C VAL A 188 -5.58 0.32 1.95
N SER A 189 -5.70 -0.97 2.23
CA SER A 189 -6.12 -1.99 1.24
C SER A 189 -7.53 -1.72 0.71
N GLY A 190 -8.48 -1.37 1.58
CA GLY A 190 -9.83 -1.01 1.18
C GLY A 190 -9.87 0.23 0.26
N VAL A 191 -9.01 1.23 0.51
CA VAL A 191 -8.87 2.39 -0.40
C VAL A 191 -8.38 1.97 -1.78
N SER A 192 -7.40 1.07 -1.85
CA SER A 192 -6.91 0.52 -3.13
C SER A 192 -8.03 -0.18 -3.92
N LEU A 193 -8.77 -1.06 -3.24
CA LEU A 193 -9.89 -1.82 -3.81
C LEU A 193 -11.01 -0.89 -4.29
N TYR A 194 -11.34 0.13 -3.49
CA TYR A 194 -12.33 1.14 -3.83
C TYR A 194 -11.95 1.93 -5.09
N ARG A 195 -10.67 2.33 -5.21
CA ARG A 195 -10.14 3.04 -6.39
C ARG A 195 -10.26 2.18 -7.66
N LYS A 196 -10.02 0.86 -7.55
CA LYS A 196 -10.16 -0.11 -8.65
C LYS A 196 -11.63 -0.49 -8.96
N GLY A 197 -12.58 -0.02 -8.18
CA GLY A 197 -14.02 -0.31 -8.36
C GLY A 197 -14.46 -1.65 -7.76
N PHE A 198 -13.65 -2.27 -6.91
CA PHE A 198 -13.99 -3.47 -6.16
C PHE A 198 -14.73 -3.12 -4.85
N TYR A 199 -15.87 -2.44 -4.98
CA TYR A 199 -16.58 -1.83 -3.85
C TYR A 199 -16.96 -2.84 -2.75
N TRP A 200 -17.35 -4.06 -3.13
CA TRP A 200 -17.65 -5.11 -2.15
C TRP A 200 -16.41 -5.51 -1.33
N HIS A 201 -15.25 -5.68 -1.97
CA HIS A 201 -14.02 -6.02 -1.25
C HIS A 201 -13.52 -4.86 -0.39
N ALA A 202 -13.71 -3.61 -0.84
CA ALA A 202 -13.42 -2.44 -0.03
C ALA A 202 -14.32 -2.37 1.21
N HIS A 203 -15.61 -2.68 1.05
CA HIS A 203 -16.56 -2.81 2.15
C HIS A 203 -16.07 -3.81 3.20
N GLU A 204 -15.78 -5.05 2.80
CA GLU A 204 -15.30 -6.09 3.72
C GLU A 204 -14.03 -5.66 4.46
N ALA A 205 -13.04 -5.13 3.73
CA ALA A 205 -11.78 -4.70 4.31
C ALA A 205 -11.96 -3.59 5.36
N TRP A 206 -12.86 -2.64 5.12
CA TRP A 206 -13.17 -1.58 6.08
C TRP A 206 -14.04 -2.07 7.23
N GLU A 207 -14.89 -3.08 7.03
CA GLU A 207 -15.72 -3.65 8.08
C GLU A 207 -14.88 -4.32 9.16
N GLU A 208 -13.81 -5.03 8.79
CA GLU A 208 -12.85 -5.61 9.75
C GLU A 208 -12.29 -4.55 10.70
N VAL A 209 -11.82 -3.41 10.17
CA VAL A 209 -11.31 -2.31 10.99
C VAL A 209 -12.43 -1.63 11.79
N TRP A 210 -13.62 -1.51 11.21
CA TRP A 210 -14.76 -0.83 11.83
C TRP A 210 -15.26 -1.56 13.08
N ARG A 211 -15.20 -2.90 13.11
CA ARG A 211 -15.68 -3.70 14.26
C ARG A 211 -14.99 -3.32 15.56
N GLU A 212 -13.70 -3.01 15.48
CA GLU A 212 -12.84 -2.68 16.62
C GLU A 212 -12.61 -1.16 16.77
N ALA A 213 -13.17 -0.34 15.88
CA ALA A 213 -12.96 1.10 15.90
C ALA A 213 -13.88 1.83 16.89
N ASP A 214 -13.29 2.78 17.61
CA ASP A 214 -13.96 3.81 18.41
C ASP A 214 -14.20 5.10 17.61
N GLU A 215 -14.99 6.02 18.16
CA GLU A 215 -15.16 7.34 17.57
C GLU A 215 -13.85 8.15 17.61
N PRO A 216 -13.55 8.98 16.58
CA PRO A 216 -14.38 9.28 15.42
C PRO A 216 -14.24 8.29 14.25
N TYR A 217 -13.33 7.32 14.36
CA TYR A 217 -13.01 6.37 13.27
C TYR A 217 -14.17 5.42 12.96
N ARG A 218 -14.96 5.07 13.97
CA ARG A 218 -16.16 4.24 13.82
C ARG A 218 -17.17 4.87 12.87
N SER A 219 -17.54 6.14 13.09
CA SER A 219 -18.45 6.86 12.19
C SER A 219 -17.83 7.07 10.81
N PHE A 220 -16.54 7.45 10.75
CA PHE A 220 -15.82 7.62 9.50
C PHE A 220 -15.83 6.36 8.62
N LEU A 221 -15.40 5.22 9.18
CA LEU A 221 -15.41 3.93 8.50
C LEU A 221 -16.81 3.51 8.09
N LYS A 222 -17.84 3.73 8.94
CA LYS A 222 -19.23 3.43 8.56
C LYS A 222 -19.68 4.26 7.36
N GLY A 223 -19.25 5.52 7.27
CA GLY A 223 -19.44 6.37 6.10
C GLY A 223 -18.81 5.80 4.84
N LEU A 224 -17.56 5.30 4.91
CA LEU A 224 -16.88 4.67 3.78
C LEU A 224 -17.55 3.36 3.34
N ILE A 225 -17.86 2.49 4.30
CA ILE A 225 -18.56 1.21 4.10
C ILE A 225 -19.90 1.44 3.38
N GLN A 226 -20.71 2.39 3.85
CA GLN A 226 -22.01 2.68 3.22
C GLN A 226 -21.87 3.41 1.88
N THR A 227 -20.80 4.17 1.67
CA THR A 227 -20.49 4.75 0.35
C THR A 227 -20.21 3.64 -0.67
N ALA A 228 -19.40 2.63 -0.30
CA ALA A 228 -19.16 1.46 -1.13
C ALA A 228 -20.46 0.68 -1.41
N ALA A 229 -21.28 0.44 -0.38
CA ALA A 229 -22.57 -0.23 -0.53
C ALA A 229 -23.54 0.54 -1.47
N ALA A 230 -23.58 1.88 -1.38
CA ALA A 230 -24.40 2.71 -2.26
C ALA A 230 -23.98 2.59 -3.73
N LEU A 231 -22.68 2.49 -4.00
CA LEU A 231 -22.16 2.28 -5.36
C LEU A 231 -22.51 0.89 -5.91
N ILE A 232 -22.53 -0.15 -5.05
CA ILE A 232 -23.03 -1.48 -5.43
C ILE A 232 -24.52 -1.41 -5.81
N GLN A 233 -25.33 -0.64 -5.08
CA GLN A 233 -26.74 -0.45 -5.43
C GLN A 233 -26.90 0.32 -6.76
N CYS A 234 -26.04 1.31 -7.01
CA CYS A 234 -26.02 2.03 -8.29
C CYS A 234 -25.63 1.11 -9.46
N ASP A 235 -24.62 0.25 -9.28
CA ASP A 235 -24.23 -0.80 -10.26
C ASP A 235 -25.42 -1.73 -10.59
N ARG A 236 -26.35 -1.93 -9.65
CA ARG A 236 -27.55 -2.78 -9.79
C ARG A 236 -28.80 -2.02 -10.25
N GLY A 237 -28.71 -0.71 -10.52
CA GLY A 237 -29.86 0.12 -10.87
C GLY A 237 -30.86 0.36 -9.72
N LYS A 238 -30.47 0.08 -8.47
CA LYS A 238 -31.34 0.20 -7.28
C LYS A 238 -31.23 1.58 -6.64
N TRP A 239 -31.81 2.60 -7.30
CA TRP A 239 -31.64 4.01 -6.95
C TRP A 239 -32.17 4.39 -5.56
N LYS A 240 -33.39 3.95 -5.20
CA LYS A 240 -33.98 4.22 -3.87
C LYS A 240 -33.12 3.66 -2.73
N GLY A 241 -32.61 2.44 -2.90
CA GLY A 241 -31.71 1.80 -1.94
C GLY A 241 -30.38 2.56 -1.80
N ALA A 242 -29.81 3.01 -2.92
CA ALA A 242 -28.62 3.86 -2.92
C ALA A 242 -28.86 5.19 -2.19
N LEU A 243 -30.00 5.86 -2.44
CA LEU A 243 -30.34 7.14 -1.82
C LEU A 243 -30.42 7.04 -0.28
N ASN A 244 -31.07 5.99 0.23
CA ASN A 244 -31.16 5.73 1.68
C ASN A 244 -29.79 5.51 2.34
N LEU A 245 -28.87 4.83 1.65
CA LEU A 245 -27.48 4.67 2.12
C LEU A 245 -26.75 6.01 2.13
N ILE A 246 -26.82 6.78 1.04
CA ILE A 246 -26.10 8.06 0.92
C ILE A 246 -26.61 9.09 1.95
N GLY A 247 -27.91 9.09 2.26
CA GLY A 247 -28.47 9.92 3.35
C GLY A 247 -27.85 9.61 4.71
N ARG A 248 -27.59 8.33 5.02
CA ARG A 248 -26.87 7.91 6.23
C ARG A 248 -25.39 8.27 6.18
N VAL A 249 -24.71 8.07 5.04
CA VAL A 249 -23.30 8.47 4.86
C VAL A 249 -23.08 9.94 5.23
N GLN A 250 -23.96 10.84 4.76
CA GLN A 250 -23.86 12.26 5.07
C GLN A 250 -23.90 12.54 6.59
N ARG A 251 -24.75 11.82 7.33
CA ARG A 251 -24.86 11.96 8.80
C ARG A 251 -23.61 11.46 9.53
N TYR A 252 -23.01 10.37 9.06
CA TYR A 252 -21.77 9.85 9.63
C TYR A 252 -20.60 10.80 9.39
N LEU A 253 -20.40 11.21 8.13
CA LEU A 253 -19.27 12.06 7.76
C LEU A 253 -19.38 13.49 8.31
N SER A 254 -20.61 14.02 8.49
CA SER A 254 -20.79 15.38 9.06
C SER A 254 -20.39 15.51 10.53
N ARG A 255 -20.24 14.39 11.25
CA ARG A 255 -19.82 14.33 12.66
C ARG A 255 -18.33 14.07 12.83
N CYS A 256 -17.65 13.74 11.74
CA CYS A 256 -16.22 13.44 11.78
C CYS A 256 -15.39 14.72 11.80
N PRO A 257 -14.20 14.70 12.40
CA PRO A 257 -13.21 15.76 12.22
C PRO A 257 -12.90 16.02 10.73
N PRO A 258 -12.39 17.21 10.38
CA PRO A 258 -12.12 17.59 8.99
C PRO A 258 -11.18 16.62 8.25
N LYS A 259 -10.32 15.91 8.97
CA LYS A 259 -9.34 14.99 8.42
C LYS A 259 -9.17 13.77 9.32
N LEU A 260 -9.16 12.57 8.72
CA LEU A 260 -8.91 11.29 9.39
C LEU A 260 -8.10 10.37 8.47
N TRP A 261 -7.04 9.75 9.00
CA TRP A 261 -6.12 8.87 8.24
C TRP A 261 -5.76 9.41 6.84
N GLY A 262 -5.41 10.69 6.78
CA GLY A 262 -5.04 11.36 5.53
C GLY A 262 -6.18 11.66 4.56
N VAL A 263 -7.43 11.30 4.88
CA VAL A 263 -8.61 11.64 4.09
C VAL A 263 -9.13 13.01 4.52
N ASP A 264 -9.25 13.93 3.57
CA ASP A 264 -10.03 15.16 3.73
C ASP A 264 -11.53 14.82 3.74
N VAL A 265 -12.10 14.79 4.94
CA VAL A 265 -13.49 14.41 5.18
C VAL A 265 -14.45 15.49 4.70
N VAL A 266 -14.05 16.76 4.75
CA VAL A 266 -14.85 17.89 4.28
C VAL A 266 -15.07 17.78 2.77
N ASN A 267 -13.98 17.56 2.02
CA ASN A 267 -14.05 17.34 0.58
C ASN A 267 -14.80 16.04 0.25
N LEU A 268 -14.58 14.96 1.00
CA LEU A 268 -15.34 13.71 0.80
C LEU A 268 -16.84 13.92 0.99
N LEU A 269 -17.27 14.66 2.01
CA LEU A 269 -18.67 14.98 2.26
C LEU A 269 -19.27 15.84 1.13
N ALA A 270 -18.53 16.81 0.58
CA ALA A 270 -18.96 17.58 -0.58
C ALA A 270 -19.17 16.70 -1.82
N GLN A 271 -18.28 15.74 -2.05
CA GLN A 271 -18.43 14.75 -3.12
C GLN A 271 -19.64 13.84 -2.90
N VAL A 272 -19.87 13.39 -1.66
CA VAL A 272 -21.06 12.58 -1.29
C VAL A 272 -22.36 13.35 -1.52
N ARG A 273 -22.41 14.66 -1.21
CA ARG A 273 -23.58 15.52 -1.51
C ARG A 273 -23.85 15.62 -3.01
N THR A 274 -22.78 15.72 -3.82
CA THR A 274 -22.90 15.73 -5.29
C THR A 274 -23.41 14.38 -5.81
N PHE A 275 -22.88 13.28 -5.28
CA PHE A 275 -23.34 11.93 -5.57
C PHE A 275 -24.82 11.73 -5.19
N HIS A 276 -25.25 12.21 -4.03
CA HIS A 276 -26.65 12.17 -3.60
C HIS A 276 -27.59 12.85 -4.60
N LYS A 277 -27.24 14.06 -5.07
CA LYS A 277 -28.03 14.80 -6.06
C LYS A 277 -28.20 14.03 -7.37
N GLU A 278 -27.15 13.36 -7.84
CA GLU A 278 -27.22 12.54 -9.05
C GLU A 278 -28.14 11.32 -8.86
N VAL A 279 -28.01 10.61 -7.75
CA VAL A 279 -28.86 9.44 -7.45
C VAL A 279 -30.32 9.84 -7.24
N SER A 280 -30.60 11.01 -6.65
CA SER A 280 -31.96 11.55 -6.51
C SER A 280 -32.65 11.70 -7.86
N LYS A 281 -31.96 12.29 -8.85
CA LYS A 281 -32.50 12.48 -10.21
C LYS A 281 -32.86 11.15 -10.87
N LEU A 282 -32.08 10.09 -10.64
CA LEU A 282 -32.39 8.74 -11.12
C LEU A 282 -33.58 8.12 -10.40
N ALA A 283 -33.64 8.26 -9.07
CA ALA A 283 -34.74 7.74 -8.26
C ALA A 283 -36.09 8.39 -8.59
N GLU A 284 -36.07 9.66 -9.00
CA GLU A 284 -37.24 10.44 -9.43
C GLU A 284 -37.61 10.22 -10.92
N GLY A 285 -36.84 9.41 -11.67
CA GLY A 285 -37.06 9.20 -13.10
C GLY A 285 -36.66 10.38 -14.00
N ARG A 286 -36.00 11.42 -13.46
CA ARG A 286 -35.50 12.58 -14.22
C ARG A 286 -34.25 12.26 -15.07
N LYS A 287 -33.63 11.11 -14.83
CA LYS A 287 -32.50 10.56 -15.61
C LYS A 287 -32.65 9.04 -15.73
N THR A 288 -32.05 8.47 -16.77
CA THR A 288 -32.04 7.02 -17.03
C THR A 288 -30.65 6.38 -16.87
N GLN A 289 -29.57 7.18 -16.82
CA GLN A 289 -28.20 6.69 -16.70
C GLN A 289 -27.42 7.42 -15.60
N PHE A 290 -26.65 6.66 -14.82
CA PHE A 290 -25.84 7.17 -13.73
C PHE A 290 -24.49 7.72 -14.20
N ASN A 291 -24.17 8.96 -13.83
CA ASN A 291 -22.87 9.56 -14.12
C ASN A 291 -21.78 9.08 -13.14
N TRP A 292 -21.01 8.07 -13.54
CA TRP A 292 -19.90 7.54 -12.75
C TRP A 292 -18.80 8.54 -12.39
N ARG A 293 -18.74 9.71 -13.05
CA ARG A 293 -17.76 10.76 -12.71
C ARG A 293 -18.03 11.44 -11.38
N VAL A 294 -19.27 11.42 -10.88
CA VAL A 294 -19.64 12.02 -9.59
C VAL A 294 -19.45 11.08 -8.40
N LYS A 295 -18.93 9.86 -8.61
CA LYS A 295 -18.56 8.94 -7.54
C LYS A 295 -17.58 9.63 -6.56
N PRO A 296 -17.79 9.56 -5.24
CA PRO A 296 -16.83 10.08 -4.27
C PRO A 296 -15.46 9.42 -4.41
N ARG A 297 -14.39 10.21 -4.42
CA ARG A 297 -13.00 9.75 -4.53
C ARG A 297 -12.32 9.86 -3.18
N ILE A 298 -11.64 8.78 -2.80
CA ILE A 298 -10.88 8.71 -1.55
C ILE A 298 -9.40 8.85 -1.88
N THR A 299 -8.86 10.02 -1.56
CA THR A 299 -7.44 10.36 -1.65
C THR A 299 -6.84 10.36 -0.26
N LEU A 300 -5.63 9.83 -0.14
CA LEU A 300 -4.87 9.84 1.11
C LEU A 300 -3.77 10.88 0.95
N GLU A 301 -3.68 11.82 1.86
CA GLU A 301 -2.56 12.75 1.92
C GLU A 301 -1.24 11.98 2.12
N GLY A 302 -0.15 12.47 1.53
CA GLY A 302 1.14 11.77 1.52
C GLY A 302 1.22 10.58 0.56
N ALA A 303 0.10 10.12 0.00
CA ALA A 303 0.12 9.07 -1.01
C ALA A 303 0.76 9.56 -2.31
N THR A 304 1.92 9.01 -2.64
CA THR A 304 2.59 9.31 -3.90
C THR A 304 1.98 8.44 -4.99
N VAL A 305 1.06 8.98 -5.80
CA VAL A 305 0.49 8.25 -6.93
C VAL A 305 1.52 8.24 -8.07
N PRO A 306 1.98 7.08 -8.58
CA PRO A 306 2.78 7.08 -9.80
C PRO A 306 1.94 7.68 -10.93
N PHE A 307 2.36 8.85 -11.38
CA PHE A 307 1.78 9.60 -12.49
C PHE A 307 1.79 8.71 -13.75
N LYS A 308 0.67 8.02 -14.04
CA LYS A 308 0.16 7.52 -15.34
C LYS A 308 -0.56 6.17 -15.35
N GLU A 309 -0.61 5.39 -14.27
CA GLU A 309 -1.45 4.18 -14.30
C GLU A 309 -2.89 4.52 -13.90
N ARG A 310 -3.77 4.71 -14.90
CA ARG A 310 -5.22 4.63 -14.66
C ARG A 310 -5.48 3.26 -14.04
N LEU A 311 -5.85 3.22 -12.75
CA LEU A 311 -6.37 2.04 -12.07
C LEU A 311 -7.65 1.59 -12.79
N ARG A 312 -7.51 0.80 -13.86
CA ARG A 312 -8.63 0.21 -14.60
C ARG A 312 -9.10 -1.02 -13.85
N ARG A 313 -10.41 -1.25 -13.86
CA ARG A 313 -11.04 -2.49 -13.39
C ARG A 313 -10.67 -3.61 -14.36
N SER A 314 -9.62 -4.39 -14.09
CA SER A 314 -9.37 -5.64 -14.81
C SER A 314 -10.12 -6.81 -14.17
N LYS A 315 -10.68 -7.72 -14.97
CA LYS A 315 -11.26 -8.97 -14.45
C LYS A 315 -10.20 -9.87 -13.79
N THR A 316 -8.94 -9.77 -14.20
CA THR A 316 -7.81 -10.50 -13.61
C THR A 316 -7.40 -9.97 -12.23
N ASP A 317 -7.78 -8.73 -11.90
CA ASP A 317 -7.45 -8.08 -10.63
C ASP A 317 -8.53 -8.30 -9.56
N LEU A 318 -9.60 -9.04 -9.90
CA LEU A 318 -10.63 -9.43 -8.94
C LEU A 318 -9.96 -10.26 -7.84
N PRO A 319 -9.94 -9.79 -6.58
CA PRO A 319 -9.60 -10.67 -5.48
C PRO A 319 -10.56 -11.86 -5.53
N GLU A 320 -10.05 -13.08 -5.31
CA GLU A 320 -10.91 -14.25 -5.19
C GLU A 320 -11.94 -13.99 -4.10
N ARG A 321 -13.23 -14.17 -4.43
CA ARG A 321 -14.26 -14.18 -3.40
C ARG A 321 -13.94 -15.32 -2.46
N GLN A 322 -13.64 -15.03 -1.20
CA GLN A 322 -13.76 -16.05 -0.16
C GLN A 322 -15.23 -16.51 -0.16
N LYS A 323 -15.47 -17.76 -0.56
CA LYS A 323 -16.80 -18.37 -0.42
C LYS A 323 -17.01 -18.63 1.08
N GLY A 324 -18.02 -17.98 1.66
CA GLY A 324 -18.42 -18.05 3.08
C GLY A 324 -18.10 -16.72 3.77
N VAL A 325 -19.06 -15.87 4.15
CA VAL A 325 -20.31 -16.14 4.86
C VAL A 325 -21.48 -15.45 4.15
N MET A 326 -22.47 -16.20 3.69
CA MET A 326 -23.81 -15.64 3.48
C MET A 326 -24.35 -15.28 4.86
N LEU A 327 -24.28 -14.01 5.26
CA LEU A 327 -25.16 -13.53 6.31
C LEU A 327 -26.57 -13.48 5.72
N ALA A 328 -27.38 -14.40 6.19
CA ALA A 328 -28.80 -14.52 5.89
C ALA A 328 -29.52 -13.18 6.13
N ASN A 329 -30.43 -12.88 5.21
CA ASN A 329 -31.67 -12.11 5.37
C ASN A 329 -31.79 -11.23 6.62
N HIS A 330 -31.82 -9.92 6.39
CA HIS A 330 -32.68 -9.04 7.18
C HIS A 330 -33.75 -8.46 6.26
N VAL A 331 -34.94 -9.05 6.42
CA VAL A 331 -36.26 -8.49 6.09
C VAL A 331 -36.46 -7.22 6.88
#